data_AF-A0A094EWB5-F1
#
_entry.id   AF-A0A094EWB5-F1
#
_cell.length_a   1.000
_cell.length_b   1.000
_cell.length_c   1.000
_cell.angle_alpha   90.00
_cell.angle_beta   90.00
_cell.angle_gamma   90.00
#
_symmetry.space_group_name_H-M   'P 1'
#
loop_
_entity.id
_entity.type
_entity.pdbx_description
1 polymer ?
#
loop_
_entity_poly.entity_id
_entity_poly.type
_entity_poly.pdbx_seq_one_letter_code
_entity_poly.pdbx_strand_id
1 'polypeptide(L)'
;SPRSPATPPTTTSHETERANRLFALLSARSDIDHPICTECTSLLLTSLSARLSASLRERDAYTAFLTHLHQTAPTPSSLAAAHTSLSSARAAEEAATDSLLALERTQTTLAAELASLSASASTLDAAEAEFWHSHNTFSTDLAAAQATHASLSAAATHDARLLDLLQRTNVHNDSFPISHDGTFGTIAGLRLGRLAAHPVDWPEINAAWGHTLLLLATVARALDRGEESSAGALHERGFAAGIDVPASAI
;
A
#
# COMPACT_ATOMS: atom_id res chain seq x y z
N SER A 1 -77.02 51.18 -134.81
CA SER A 1 -75.80 50.39 -134.59
C SER A 1 -75.89 49.62 -133.29
N PRO A 2 -75.77 48.28 -133.26
CA PRO A 2 -75.82 47.50 -132.02
C PRO A 2 -74.53 46.70 -131.70
N ARG A 3 -74.36 46.44 -130.38
CA ARG A 3 -73.93 45.20 -129.67
C ARG A 3 -72.56 45.10 -128.94
N SER A 4 -72.68 44.57 -127.70
CA SER A 4 -71.74 44.30 -126.58
C SER A 4 -70.65 43.23 -126.80
N PRO A 5 -69.80 42.93 -125.78
CA PRO A 5 -70.09 41.98 -124.65
C PRO A 5 -69.52 42.47 -123.28
N ALA A 6 -69.40 41.72 -122.16
CA ALA A 6 -70.33 40.99 -121.27
C ALA A 6 -69.52 40.57 -120.01
N THR A 7 -69.98 40.86 -118.76
CA THR A 7 -69.61 40.13 -117.50
C THR A 7 -70.52 40.54 -116.32
N PRO A 8 -70.86 39.64 -115.36
CA PRO A 8 -72.00 39.80 -114.43
C PRO A 8 -71.62 40.31 -113.02
N PRO A 9 -72.59 40.84 -112.23
CA PRO A 9 -72.44 41.11 -110.80
C PRO A 9 -72.87 39.92 -109.93
N THR A 10 -71.99 39.40 -109.08
CA THR A 10 -72.29 38.31 -108.12
C THR A 10 -72.67 38.84 -106.73
N THR A 11 -73.97 38.76 -106.42
CA THR A 11 -74.62 38.26 -105.19
C THR A 11 -73.93 38.44 -103.82
N THR A 12 -74.34 39.47 -103.07
CA THR A 12 -74.00 39.68 -101.63
C THR A 12 -74.65 38.65 -100.69
N SER A 13 -75.83 38.12 -101.04
CA SER A 13 -76.58 37.14 -100.22
C SER A 13 -75.86 35.80 -100.05
N HIS A 14 -75.20 35.32 -101.12
CA HIS A 14 -74.50 34.03 -101.10
C HIS A 14 -73.24 34.06 -100.21
N GLU A 15 -72.55 35.19 -100.11
CA GLU A 15 -71.40 35.35 -99.22
C GLU A 15 -71.85 35.44 -97.76
N THR A 16 -72.94 36.16 -97.46
CA THR A 16 -73.51 36.22 -96.12
C THR A 16 -74.05 34.87 -95.64
N GLU A 17 -74.69 34.09 -96.51
CA GLU A 17 -75.18 32.76 -96.12
C GLU A 17 -74.03 31.76 -95.96
N ARG A 18 -72.99 31.85 -96.79
CA ARG A 18 -71.77 31.04 -96.62
C ARG A 18 -71.04 31.39 -95.32
N ALA A 19 -70.96 32.68 -94.96
CA ALA A 19 -70.40 33.13 -93.69
C ALA A 19 -71.23 32.63 -92.49
N ASN A 20 -72.56 32.68 -92.58
CA ASN A 20 -73.45 32.18 -91.52
C ASN A 20 -73.39 30.64 -91.35
N ARG A 21 -73.28 29.88 -92.45
CA ARG A 21 -73.09 28.41 -92.37
C ARG A 21 -71.73 28.04 -91.80
N LEU A 22 -70.67 28.76 -92.15
CA LEU A 22 -69.35 28.60 -91.53
C LEU A 22 -69.38 28.95 -90.03
N PHE A 23 -70.11 30.00 -89.66
CA PHE A 23 -70.28 30.41 -88.26
C PHE A 23 -71.01 29.34 -87.42
N ALA A 24 -72.10 28.76 -87.93
CA ALA A 24 -72.83 27.70 -87.24
C ALA A 24 -71.99 26.41 -87.06
N LEU A 25 -71.18 26.05 -88.06
CA LEU A 25 -70.28 24.88 -88.00
C LEU A 25 -69.12 25.08 -87.01
N LEU A 26 -68.60 26.30 -86.90
CA LEU A 26 -67.52 26.64 -85.97
C LEU A 26 -68.05 26.80 -84.53
N SER A 27 -69.24 27.38 -84.36
CA SER A 27 -69.89 27.57 -83.05
C SER A 27 -70.35 26.27 -82.39
N ALA A 28 -70.69 25.23 -83.17
CA ALA A 28 -71.08 23.93 -82.61
C ALA A 28 -69.90 23.13 -82.00
N ARG A 29 -68.66 23.61 -82.14
CA ARG A 29 -67.45 22.94 -81.65
C ARG A 29 -66.73 23.70 -80.53
N SER A 30 -67.24 24.85 -80.08
CA SER A 30 -66.64 25.61 -78.97
C SER A 30 -67.70 26.38 -78.17
N ASP A 31 -67.63 26.27 -76.84
CA ASP A 31 -68.57 26.85 -75.85
C ASP A 31 -68.43 28.38 -75.67
N ILE A 32 -68.20 29.15 -76.75
CA ILE A 32 -68.06 30.62 -76.69
C ILE A 32 -68.98 31.27 -77.73
N ASP A 33 -70.01 31.96 -77.23
CA ASP A 33 -71.18 32.47 -77.97
C ASP A 33 -70.96 33.73 -78.84
N HIS A 34 -69.71 34.16 -79.09
CA HIS A 34 -69.43 35.35 -79.91
C HIS A 34 -68.09 35.29 -80.64
N PRO A 35 -67.98 35.83 -81.88
CA PRO A 35 -66.70 35.94 -82.58
C PRO A 35 -65.82 36.92 -81.81
N ILE A 36 -64.91 36.33 -81.06
CA ILE A 36 -63.94 37.02 -80.25
C ILE A 36 -63.05 37.85 -81.20
N CYS A 37 -62.84 39.14 -80.91
CA CYS A 37 -61.94 39.95 -81.73
C CYS A 37 -60.51 39.37 -81.71
N THR A 38 -59.70 39.74 -82.70
CA THR A 38 -58.32 39.25 -82.84
C THR A 38 -57.47 39.52 -81.58
N GLU A 39 -57.75 40.61 -80.87
CA GLU A 39 -57.10 40.95 -79.60
C GLU A 39 -57.54 40.02 -78.45
N CYS A 40 -58.84 39.79 -78.28
CA CYS A 40 -59.34 38.90 -77.23
C CYS A 40 -59.00 37.41 -77.49
N THR A 41 -58.93 36.97 -78.75
CA THR A 41 -58.42 35.62 -79.10
C THR A 41 -56.93 35.49 -78.77
N SER A 42 -56.14 36.54 -79.00
CA SER A 42 -54.72 36.55 -78.64
C SER A 42 -54.50 36.48 -77.13
N LEU A 43 -55.33 37.17 -76.33
CA LEU A 43 -55.29 37.11 -74.87
C LEU A 43 -55.69 35.72 -74.34
N LEU A 44 -56.75 35.13 -74.88
CA LEU A 44 -57.16 33.77 -74.51
C LEU A 44 -56.09 32.74 -74.89
N LEU A 45 -55.52 32.83 -76.10
CA LEU A 45 -54.44 31.94 -76.53
C LEU A 45 -53.22 32.07 -75.62
N THR A 46 -52.85 33.29 -75.23
CA THR A 46 -51.75 33.55 -74.28
C THR A 46 -52.05 32.96 -72.90
N SER A 47 -53.28 33.08 -72.40
CA SER A 47 -53.68 32.53 -71.10
C SER A 47 -53.71 30.99 -71.11
N LEU A 48 -54.20 30.38 -72.20
CA LEU A 48 -54.25 28.94 -72.38
C LEU A 48 -52.84 28.37 -72.62
N SER A 49 -51.99 29.07 -73.36
CA SER A 49 -50.58 28.67 -73.51
C SER A 49 -49.81 28.78 -72.20
N ALA A 50 -50.08 29.80 -71.38
CA ALA A 50 -49.49 29.92 -70.05
C ALA A 50 -49.93 28.79 -69.12
N ARG A 51 -51.24 28.46 -69.08
CA ARG A 51 -51.77 27.32 -68.32
C ARG A 51 -51.20 25.99 -68.82
N LEU A 52 -51.14 25.79 -70.13
CA LEU A 52 -50.52 24.62 -70.75
C LEU A 52 -49.03 24.52 -70.35
N SER A 53 -48.28 25.63 -70.37
CA SER A 53 -46.87 25.64 -69.96
C SER A 53 -46.66 25.34 -68.47
N ALA A 54 -47.60 25.72 -67.61
CA ALA A 54 -47.56 25.41 -66.18
C ALA A 54 -47.83 23.93 -65.94
N SER A 55 -48.87 23.37 -66.56
CA SER A 55 -49.18 21.94 -66.48
C SER A 55 -48.11 21.05 -67.11
N LEU A 56 -47.46 21.50 -68.20
CA LEU A 56 -46.32 20.80 -68.78
C LEU A 56 -45.11 20.82 -67.85
N ARG A 57 -44.82 21.95 -67.17
CA ARG A 57 -43.76 22.02 -66.15
C ARG A 57 -44.03 21.13 -64.94
N GLU A 58 -45.27 21.08 -64.45
CA GLU A 58 -45.67 20.17 -63.37
C GLU A 58 -45.52 18.71 -63.79
N ARG A 59 -46.00 18.35 -65.00
CA ARG A 59 -45.79 17.02 -65.58
C ARG A 59 -44.31 16.68 -65.64
N ASP A 60 -43.47 17.60 -66.12
CA ASP A 60 -42.02 17.37 -66.28
C ASP A 60 -41.31 17.25 -64.93
N ALA A 61 -41.76 17.97 -63.90
CA ALA A 61 -41.28 17.78 -62.53
C ALA A 61 -41.70 16.42 -61.96
N TYR A 62 -42.94 16.00 -62.19
CA TYR A 62 -43.42 14.67 -61.78
C TYR A 62 -42.69 13.54 -62.50
N THR A 63 -42.45 13.65 -63.82
CA THR A 63 -41.71 12.64 -64.57
C THR A 63 -40.24 12.59 -64.15
N ALA A 64 -39.61 13.73 -63.86
CA ALA A 64 -38.27 13.79 -63.28
C ALA A 64 -38.20 13.13 -61.88
N PHE A 65 -39.18 13.38 -61.02
CA PHE A 65 -39.26 12.74 -59.70
C PHE A 65 -39.50 11.23 -59.81
N LEU A 66 -40.38 10.78 -60.72
CA LEU A 66 -40.61 9.35 -60.96
C LEU A 66 -39.37 8.67 -61.53
N THR A 67 -38.67 9.28 -62.47
CA THR A 67 -37.41 8.73 -62.99
C THR A 67 -36.33 8.68 -61.91
N HIS A 68 -36.21 9.71 -61.07
CA HIS A 68 -35.33 9.68 -59.91
C HIS A 68 -35.71 8.55 -58.94
N LEU A 69 -36.99 8.41 -58.58
CA LEU A 69 -37.47 7.32 -57.73
C LEU A 69 -37.17 5.94 -58.31
N HIS A 70 -37.34 5.75 -59.62
CA HIS A 70 -37.02 4.49 -60.29
C HIS A 70 -35.50 4.21 -60.34
N GLN A 71 -34.67 5.24 -60.45
CA GLN A 71 -33.20 5.12 -60.44
C GLN A 71 -32.65 4.87 -59.03
N THR A 72 -33.27 5.49 -58.01
CA THR A 72 -32.92 5.27 -56.59
C THR A 72 -33.68 4.12 -55.95
N ALA A 73 -34.63 3.52 -56.66
CA ALA A 73 -35.39 2.38 -56.17
C ALA A 73 -34.39 1.26 -55.86
N PRO A 74 -34.36 0.77 -54.62
CA PRO A 74 -33.40 -0.25 -54.25
C PRO A 74 -33.69 -1.49 -55.10
N THR A 75 -32.65 -1.94 -55.81
CA THR A 75 -32.75 -3.15 -56.62
C THR A 75 -33.07 -4.33 -55.72
N PRO A 76 -33.74 -5.38 -56.23
CA PRO A 76 -34.05 -6.57 -55.44
C PRO A 76 -32.79 -7.21 -54.84
N SER A 77 -31.63 -7.11 -55.51
CA SER A 77 -30.35 -7.56 -54.94
C SER A 77 -29.84 -6.66 -53.80
N SER A 78 -30.03 -5.34 -53.89
CA SER A 78 -29.68 -4.41 -52.81
C SER A 78 -30.55 -4.61 -51.58
N LEU A 79 -31.85 -4.87 -51.75
CA LEU A 79 -32.75 -5.20 -50.64
C LEU A 79 -32.38 -6.52 -49.98
N ALA A 80 -32.06 -7.55 -50.77
CA ALA A 80 -31.60 -8.83 -50.25
C ALA A 80 -30.30 -8.67 -49.45
N ALA A 81 -29.31 -7.95 -50.00
CA ALA A 81 -28.05 -7.67 -49.31
C ALA A 81 -28.26 -6.88 -48.01
N ALA A 82 -29.13 -5.87 -48.02
CA ALA A 82 -29.49 -5.12 -46.82
C ALA A 82 -30.16 -6.03 -45.78
N HIS A 83 -31.07 -6.91 -46.19
CA HIS A 83 -31.75 -7.83 -45.28
C HIS A 83 -30.79 -8.86 -44.66
N THR A 84 -29.85 -9.39 -45.45
CA THR A 84 -28.79 -10.29 -44.96
C THR A 84 -27.83 -9.56 -44.01
N SER A 85 -27.44 -8.32 -44.33
CA SER A 85 -26.60 -7.53 -43.44
C SER A 85 -27.30 -7.25 -42.10
N LEU A 86 -28.58 -6.91 -42.14
CA LEU A 86 -29.40 -6.66 -40.95
C LEU A 86 -29.61 -7.92 -40.11
N SER A 87 -29.84 -9.09 -40.71
CA SER A 87 -29.93 -10.34 -39.95
C SER A 87 -28.61 -10.72 -39.31
N SER A 88 -27.48 -10.55 -40.02
CA SER A 88 -26.15 -10.79 -39.46
C SER A 88 -25.81 -9.83 -38.32
N ALA A 89 -26.18 -8.56 -38.43
CA ALA A 89 -25.98 -7.56 -37.39
C ALA A 89 -26.80 -7.86 -36.14
N ARG A 90 -28.06 -8.28 -36.29
CA ARG A 90 -28.90 -8.72 -35.15
C ARG A 90 -28.33 -9.95 -34.45
N ALA A 91 -27.87 -10.95 -35.21
CA ALA A 91 -27.24 -12.14 -34.63
C ALA A 91 -25.95 -11.79 -33.86
N ALA A 92 -25.16 -10.84 -34.38
CA ALA A 92 -23.98 -10.34 -33.69
C ALA A 92 -24.32 -9.54 -32.43
N GLU A 93 -25.38 -8.73 -32.47
CA GLU A 93 -25.90 -8.01 -31.30
C GLU A 93 -26.35 -8.98 -30.20
N GLU A 94 -27.17 -9.98 -30.54
CA GLU A 94 -27.62 -11.01 -29.60
C GLU A 94 -26.44 -11.74 -28.96
N ALA A 95 -25.48 -12.21 -29.76
CA ALA A 95 -24.27 -12.87 -29.25
C ALA A 95 -23.43 -11.96 -28.34
N ALA A 96 -23.32 -10.68 -28.68
CA ALA A 96 -22.62 -9.70 -27.85
C ALA A 96 -23.36 -9.48 -26.52
N THR A 97 -24.69 -9.37 -26.53
CA THR A 97 -25.50 -9.20 -25.31
C THR A 97 -25.40 -10.42 -24.38
N ASP A 98 -25.42 -11.64 -24.93
CA ASP A 98 -25.24 -12.85 -24.14
C ASP A 98 -23.86 -12.91 -23.49
N SER A 99 -22.82 -12.49 -24.22
CA SER A 99 -21.47 -12.41 -23.69
C SER A 99 -21.37 -11.39 -22.55
N LEU A 100 -22.00 -10.21 -22.69
CA LEU A 100 -22.02 -9.18 -21.65
C LEU A 100 -22.71 -9.67 -20.38
N LEU A 101 -23.87 -10.32 -20.52
CA LEU A 101 -24.59 -10.90 -19.37
C LEU A 101 -23.78 -11.99 -18.67
N ALA A 102 -23.03 -12.79 -19.43
CA ALA A 102 -22.12 -13.78 -18.84
C ALA A 102 -20.98 -13.11 -18.07
N LEU A 103 -20.35 -12.07 -18.63
CA LEU A 103 -19.30 -11.31 -17.95
C LEU A 103 -19.82 -10.62 -16.68
N GLU A 104 -21.00 -9.99 -16.72
CA GLU A 104 -21.60 -9.35 -15.55
C GLU A 104 -21.83 -10.35 -14.41
N ARG A 105 -22.34 -11.55 -14.72
CA ARG A 105 -22.46 -12.63 -13.71
C ARG A 105 -21.11 -12.97 -13.10
N THR A 106 -20.09 -13.19 -13.91
CA THR A 106 -18.74 -13.51 -13.39
C THR A 106 -18.16 -12.37 -12.55
N GLN A 107 -18.41 -11.11 -12.94
CA GLN A 107 -17.97 -9.95 -12.18
C GLN A 107 -18.63 -9.93 -10.79
N THR A 108 -19.94 -10.19 -10.70
CA THR A 108 -20.63 -10.23 -9.40
C THR A 108 -20.12 -11.35 -8.50
N THR A 109 -19.81 -12.53 -9.06
CA THR A 109 -19.22 -13.65 -8.31
C THR A 109 -17.84 -13.28 -7.77
N LEU A 110 -16.96 -12.75 -8.63
CA LEU A 110 -15.61 -12.34 -8.24
C LEU A 110 -15.63 -11.19 -7.22
N ALA A 111 -16.56 -10.25 -7.33
CA ALA A 111 -16.71 -9.17 -6.35
C ALA A 111 -17.10 -9.72 -4.96
N ALA A 112 -17.97 -10.72 -4.89
CA ALA A 112 -18.33 -11.38 -3.64
C ALA A 112 -17.14 -12.16 -3.04
N GLU A 113 -16.37 -12.87 -3.86
CA GLU A 113 -15.16 -13.56 -3.43
C GLU A 113 -14.10 -12.59 -2.90
N LEU A 114 -13.86 -11.47 -3.60
CA LEU A 114 -12.95 -10.42 -3.15
C LEU A 114 -13.39 -9.80 -1.82
N ALA A 115 -14.69 -9.56 -1.65
CA ALA A 115 -15.22 -9.05 -0.39
C ALA A 115 -14.97 -10.03 0.76
N SER A 116 -15.22 -11.33 0.55
CA SER A 116 -14.95 -12.39 1.54
C SER A 116 -13.47 -12.49 1.91
N LEU A 117 -12.59 -12.48 0.91
CA LEU A 117 -11.13 -12.51 1.11
C LEU A 117 -10.64 -11.26 1.84
N SER A 118 -11.16 -10.08 1.50
CA SER A 118 -10.79 -8.83 2.18
C SER A 118 -11.21 -8.82 3.65
N ALA A 119 -12.37 -9.38 3.98
CA ALA A 119 -12.82 -9.52 5.36
C ALA A 119 -11.89 -10.48 6.13
N SER A 120 -11.54 -11.62 5.52
CA SER A 120 -10.62 -12.59 6.11
C SER A 120 -9.21 -12.01 6.32
N ALA A 121 -8.70 -11.24 5.36
CA ALA A 121 -7.43 -10.52 5.49
C ALA A 121 -7.47 -9.53 6.66
N SER A 122 -8.52 -8.72 6.76
CA SER A 122 -8.67 -7.77 7.88
C SER A 122 -8.74 -8.47 9.24
N THR A 123 -9.38 -9.65 9.33
CA THR A 123 -9.38 -10.43 10.58
C THR A 123 -8.01 -10.99 10.92
N LEU A 124 -7.24 -11.40 9.92
CA LEU A 124 -5.89 -11.91 10.11
C LEU A 124 -4.94 -10.79 10.56
N ASP A 125 -5.03 -9.60 9.95
CA ASP A 125 -4.24 -8.43 10.33
C ASP A 125 -4.46 -8.05 11.81
N ALA A 126 -5.71 -8.14 12.29
CA ALA A 126 -6.03 -7.89 13.70
C ALA A 126 -5.40 -8.94 14.64
N ALA A 127 -5.45 -10.22 14.25
CA ALA A 127 -4.84 -11.30 15.03
C ALA A 127 -3.30 -11.20 15.02
N GLU A 128 -2.69 -10.81 13.90
CA GLU A 128 -1.25 -10.55 13.82
C GLU A 128 -0.83 -9.38 14.71
N ALA A 129 -1.61 -8.29 14.73
CA ALA A 129 -1.33 -7.15 15.60
C ALA A 129 -1.37 -7.55 17.09
N GLU A 130 -2.35 -8.36 17.50
CA GLU A 130 -2.43 -8.89 18.87
C GLU A 130 -1.25 -9.83 19.18
N PHE A 131 -0.90 -10.72 18.24
CA PHE A 131 0.26 -11.59 18.37
C PHE A 131 1.55 -10.76 18.57
N TRP A 132 1.79 -9.76 17.73
CA TRP A 132 2.98 -8.91 17.85
C TRP A 132 3.00 -8.11 19.13
N HIS A 133 1.84 -7.65 19.61
CA HIS A 133 1.75 -7.01 20.91
C HIS A 133 2.20 -7.96 22.03
N SER A 134 1.66 -9.18 22.06
CA SER A 134 2.03 -10.20 23.06
C SER A 134 3.50 -10.64 22.97
N HIS A 135 4.05 -10.71 21.76
CA HIS A 135 5.45 -11.04 21.55
C HIS A 135 6.37 -9.93 22.06
N ASN A 136 6.02 -8.67 21.80
CA ASN A 136 6.81 -7.53 22.25
C ASN A 136 6.79 -7.38 23.77
N THR A 137 5.65 -7.61 24.42
CA THR A 137 5.58 -7.63 25.89
C THR A 137 6.45 -8.75 26.44
N PHE A 138 6.28 -9.99 25.94
CA PHE A 138 7.09 -11.12 26.35
C PHE A 138 8.60 -10.90 26.14
N SER A 139 9.00 -10.34 25.01
CA SER A 139 10.40 -10.03 24.73
C SER A 139 10.96 -8.98 25.70
N THR A 140 10.15 -8.00 26.10
CA THR A 140 10.54 -6.97 27.07
C THR A 140 10.71 -7.58 28.46
N ASP A 141 9.77 -8.43 28.88
CA ASP A 141 9.82 -9.12 30.16
C ASP A 141 11.03 -10.07 30.23
N LEU A 142 11.30 -10.80 29.15
CA LEU A 142 12.47 -11.66 29.04
C LEU A 142 13.78 -10.86 29.14
N ALA A 143 13.87 -9.73 28.44
CA ALA A 143 15.04 -8.86 28.52
C ALA A 143 15.24 -8.30 29.93
N ALA A 144 14.17 -7.93 30.63
CA ALA A 144 14.23 -7.49 32.02
C ALA A 144 14.73 -8.61 32.95
N ALA A 145 14.19 -9.83 32.81
CA ALA A 145 14.62 -10.99 33.58
C ALA A 145 16.09 -11.38 33.31
N GLN A 146 16.54 -11.25 32.06
CA GLN A 146 17.94 -11.47 31.71
C GLN A 146 18.87 -10.41 32.30
N ALA A 147 18.44 -9.14 32.32
CA ALA A 147 19.20 -8.05 32.92
C ALA A 147 19.34 -8.23 34.44
N THR A 148 18.28 -8.66 35.14
CA THR A 148 18.35 -8.97 36.58
C THR A 148 19.22 -10.18 36.86
N HIS A 149 19.14 -11.23 36.04
CA HIS A 149 20.03 -12.38 36.18
C HIS A 149 21.49 -11.99 35.97
N ALA A 150 21.79 -11.18 34.95
CA ALA A 150 23.14 -10.70 34.67
C ALA A 150 23.71 -9.86 35.82
N SER A 151 22.90 -8.97 36.42
CA SER A 151 23.35 -8.15 37.54
C SER A 151 23.62 -8.99 38.80
N LEU A 152 22.75 -9.95 39.12
CA LEU A 152 22.93 -10.87 40.23
C LEU A 152 24.16 -11.77 40.04
N SER A 153 24.37 -12.27 38.82
CA SER A 153 25.56 -13.05 38.48
C SER A 153 26.83 -12.21 38.65
N ALA A 154 26.83 -10.97 38.18
CA ALA A 154 27.95 -10.06 38.38
C ALA A 154 28.24 -9.80 39.87
N ALA A 155 27.20 -9.57 40.68
CA ALA A 155 27.34 -9.42 42.13
C ALA A 155 27.93 -10.68 42.78
N ALA A 156 27.39 -11.86 42.46
CA ALA A 156 27.90 -13.13 42.98
C ALA A 156 29.38 -13.35 42.63
N THR A 157 29.80 -13.03 41.40
CA THR A 157 31.22 -13.12 41.02
C THR A 157 32.11 -12.10 41.73
N HIS A 158 31.58 -10.94 42.10
CA HIS A 158 32.30 -9.94 42.89
C HIS A 158 32.49 -10.44 44.32
N ASP A 159 31.41 -10.89 44.96
CA ASP A 159 31.43 -11.38 46.34
C ASP A 159 32.30 -12.64 46.47
N ALA A 160 32.27 -13.53 45.49
CA ALA A 160 33.16 -14.70 45.46
C ALA A 160 34.65 -14.30 45.42
N ARG A 161 35.00 -13.26 44.64
CA ARG A 161 36.37 -12.72 44.63
C ARG A 161 36.73 -12.07 45.96
N LEU A 162 35.81 -11.33 46.55
CA LEU A 162 36.03 -10.69 47.86
C LEU A 162 36.25 -11.77 48.93
N LEU A 163 35.48 -12.86 48.89
CA LEU A 163 35.65 -14.00 49.78
C LEU A 163 37.02 -14.67 49.60
N ASP A 164 37.48 -14.92 48.37
CA ASP A 164 38.83 -15.46 48.11
C ASP A 164 39.92 -14.52 48.66
N LEU A 165 39.76 -13.20 48.50
CA LEU A 165 40.68 -12.23 49.10
C LEU A 165 40.67 -12.29 50.62
N LEU A 166 39.49 -12.28 51.25
CA LEU A 166 39.35 -12.37 52.71
C LEU A 166 39.92 -13.67 53.27
N GLN A 167 39.73 -14.78 52.57
CA GLN A 167 40.30 -16.08 52.94
C GLN A 167 41.83 -16.09 52.85
N ARG A 168 42.40 -15.39 51.87
CA ARG A 168 43.87 -15.23 51.73
C ARG A 168 44.46 -14.25 52.74
N THR A 169 43.71 -13.21 53.12
CA THR A 169 44.16 -12.25 54.13
C THR A 169 43.98 -12.82 55.53
N ASN A 170 44.97 -13.59 55.97
CA ASN A 170 45.05 -13.98 57.37
C ASN A 170 45.58 -12.79 58.20
N VAL A 171 44.72 -12.22 59.04
CA VAL A 171 45.04 -11.07 59.93
C VAL A 171 46.28 -11.35 60.79
N HIS A 172 46.49 -12.60 61.21
CA HIS A 172 47.66 -12.97 62.01
C HIS A 172 48.96 -12.87 61.21
N ASN A 173 48.93 -13.23 59.92
CA ASN A 173 50.08 -13.15 59.03
C ASN A 173 50.43 -11.69 58.68
N ASP A 174 49.43 -10.80 58.61
CA ASP A 174 49.64 -9.37 58.34
C ASP A 174 50.12 -8.60 59.59
N SER A 175 49.59 -8.95 60.78
CA SER A 175 49.95 -8.30 62.04
C SER A 175 51.34 -8.69 62.55
N PHE A 176 51.76 -9.95 62.31
CA PHE A 176 53.04 -10.49 62.73
C PHE A 176 53.75 -11.17 61.56
N PRO A 177 54.28 -10.40 60.58
CA PRO A 177 54.95 -11.00 59.43
C PRO A 177 56.25 -11.65 59.91
N ILE A 178 56.31 -12.97 59.81
CA ILE A 178 57.50 -13.76 60.12
C ILE A 178 58.24 -14.03 58.82
N SER A 179 59.46 -13.52 58.72
CA SER A 179 60.34 -13.71 57.56
C SER A 179 61.75 -14.05 58.03
N HIS A 180 62.72 -13.97 57.13
CA HIS A 180 64.13 -14.11 57.45
C HIS A 180 64.92 -13.01 56.75
N ASP A 181 65.94 -12.51 57.44
CA ASP A 181 66.94 -11.60 56.89
C ASP A 181 68.31 -12.29 56.99
N GLY A 182 68.71 -12.94 55.90
CA GLY A 182 69.91 -13.77 55.82
C GLY A 182 69.87 -14.95 56.79
N THR A 183 70.63 -14.86 57.87
CA THR A 183 70.78 -15.93 58.89
C THR A 183 69.83 -15.78 60.08
N PHE A 184 69.13 -14.64 60.20
CA PHE A 184 68.23 -14.38 61.32
C PHE A 184 66.77 -14.52 60.89
N GLY A 185 65.93 -15.07 61.77
CA GLY A 185 64.48 -14.92 61.66
C GLY A 185 64.08 -13.50 62.02
N THR A 186 63.11 -12.94 61.30
CA THR A 186 62.54 -11.62 61.60
C THR A 186 61.06 -11.73 61.91
N ILE A 187 60.59 -10.98 62.90
CA ILE A 187 59.16 -10.83 63.20
C ILE A 187 58.80 -9.36 63.22
N ALA A 188 57.77 -8.95 62.46
CA ALA A 188 57.42 -7.53 62.29
C ALA A 188 58.62 -6.66 61.85
N GLY A 189 59.55 -7.25 61.09
CA GLY A 189 60.79 -6.58 60.64
C GLY A 189 61.92 -6.51 61.68
N LEU A 190 61.75 -7.05 62.89
CA LEU A 190 62.76 -7.05 63.96
C LEU A 190 63.54 -8.37 63.97
N ARG A 191 64.87 -8.33 64.12
CA ARG A 191 65.74 -9.52 64.06
C ARG A 191 65.80 -10.28 65.39
N LEU A 192 65.49 -11.57 65.33
CA LEU A 192 65.60 -12.50 66.46
C LEU A 192 66.95 -13.22 66.42
N GLY A 193 67.96 -12.61 67.01
CA GLY A 193 69.25 -13.26 67.22
C GLY A 193 70.42 -12.30 67.18
N ARG A 194 71.59 -12.82 67.53
CA ARG A 194 72.84 -12.08 67.52
C ARG A 194 73.96 -13.00 67.04
N LEU A 195 74.69 -12.59 66.01
CA LEU A 195 75.88 -13.28 65.53
C LEU A 195 77.09 -12.38 65.77
N ALA A 196 78.28 -12.97 65.94
CA ALA A 196 79.51 -12.19 66.11
C ALA A 196 79.80 -11.25 64.93
N ALA A 197 79.36 -11.62 63.72
CA ALA A 197 79.52 -10.83 62.50
C ALA A 197 78.53 -9.64 62.38
N HIS A 198 77.36 -9.72 63.01
CA HIS A 198 76.31 -8.70 62.94
C HIS A 198 75.66 -8.55 64.33
N PRO A 199 76.15 -7.64 65.18
CA PRO A 199 75.58 -7.43 66.50
C PRO A 199 74.25 -6.69 66.39
N VAL A 200 73.16 -7.35 66.80
CA VAL A 200 71.84 -6.74 66.99
C VAL A 200 71.76 -6.20 68.41
N ASP A 201 71.09 -5.05 68.56
CA ASP A 201 70.91 -4.35 69.83
C ASP A 201 69.88 -5.06 70.72
N TRP A 202 70.15 -5.12 72.03
CA TRP A 202 69.26 -5.75 73.01
C TRP A 202 67.82 -5.21 72.98
N PRO A 203 67.59 -3.89 72.79
CA PRO A 203 66.25 -3.37 72.58
C PRO A 203 65.50 -3.94 71.37
N GLU A 204 66.20 -4.20 70.26
CA GLU A 204 65.59 -4.79 69.07
C GLU A 204 65.19 -6.24 69.34
N ILE A 205 66.06 -7.01 70.00
CA ILE A 205 65.80 -8.40 70.39
C ILE A 205 64.62 -8.47 71.38
N ASN A 206 64.60 -7.61 72.38
CA ASN A 206 63.52 -7.57 73.38
C ASN A 206 62.19 -7.17 72.76
N ALA A 207 62.19 -6.20 71.84
CA ALA A 207 61.01 -5.82 71.09
C ALA A 207 60.50 -6.97 70.19
N ALA A 208 61.41 -7.73 69.57
CA ALA A 208 61.06 -8.90 68.79
C ALA A 208 60.43 -10.00 69.67
N TRP A 209 60.97 -10.25 70.87
CA TRP A 209 60.36 -11.15 71.87
C TRP A 209 59.01 -10.65 72.39
N GLY A 210 58.82 -9.34 72.51
CA GLY A 210 57.51 -8.76 72.83
C GLY A 210 56.47 -9.08 71.75
N HIS A 211 56.85 -8.99 70.47
CA HIS A 211 55.97 -9.35 69.36
C HIS A 211 55.70 -10.86 69.27
N THR A 212 56.68 -11.72 69.55
CA THR A 212 56.45 -13.18 69.57
C THR A 212 55.52 -13.59 70.71
N LEU A 213 55.64 -12.96 71.89
CA LEU A 213 54.76 -13.23 73.02
C LEU A 213 53.34 -12.70 72.79
N LEU A 214 53.20 -11.53 72.15
CA LEU A 214 51.90 -11.02 71.72
C LEU A 214 51.24 -11.95 70.68
N LEU A 215 52.01 -12.46 69.71
CA LEU A 215 51.52 -13.46 68.76
C LEU A 215 51.05 -14.74 69.49
N LEU A 216 51.84 -15.27 70.42
CA LEU A 216 51.47 -16.46 71.18
C LEU A 216 50.21 -16.23 72.03
N ALA A 217 50.12 -15.09 72.71
CA ALA A 217 48.96 -14.74 73.52
C ALA A 217 47.70 -14.56 72.67
N THR A 218 47.81 -13.96 71.49
CA THR A 218 46.67 -13.81 70.57
C THR A 218 46.21 -15.14 69.98
N VAL A 219 47.13 -16.05 69.64
CA VAL A 219 46.80 -17.41 69.19
C VAL A 219 46.20 -18.24 70.32
N ALA A 220 46.76 -18.18 71.52
CA ALA A 220 46.21 -18.87 72.70
C ALA A 220 44.77 -18.39 72.99
N ARG A 221 44.51 -17.08 73.01
CA ARG A 221 43.15 -16.54 73.15
C ARG A 221 42.20 -16.94 72.01
N ALA A 222 42.73 -17.18 70.80
CA ALA A 222 41.93 -17.65 69.67
C ALA A 222 41.55 -19.13 69.83
N LEU A 223 42.45 -19.96 70.36
CA LEU A 223 42.25 -21.39 70.62
C LEU A 223 41.44 -21.68 71.90
N ASP A 224 41.59 -20.87 72.95
CA ASP A 224 40.86 -21.00 74.23
C ASP A 224 39.34 -20.76 74.08
N ARG A 225 38.88 -20.17 72.97
CA ARG A 225 37.44 -20.15 72.65
C ARG A 225 36.89 -21.52 72.20
N GLY A 226 37.77 -22.49 71.94
CA GLY A 226 37.44 -23.85 71.52
C GLY A 226 37.64 -24.91 72.60
N GLU A 227 38.58 -24.74 73.54
CA GLU A 227 38.82 -25.69 74.63
C GLU A 227 39.22 -24.96 75.93
N GLU A 228 38.54 -25.25 77.04
CA GLU A 228 39.03 -24.88 78.38
C GLU A 228 40.31 -25.67 78.67
N SER A 229 41.48 -25.06 78.51
CA SER A 229 42.74 -25.65 78.95
C SER A 229 43.54 -24.73 79.88
N SER A 230 43.93 -25.31 81.01
CA SER A 230 44.72 -24.71 82.08
C SER A 230 46.16 -24.44 81.64
N ALA A 231 46.47 -23.24 81.14
CA ALA A 231 47.86 -22.83 80.94
C ALA A 231 48.08 -21.34 81.25
N GLY A 232 49.08 -21.09 82.10
CA GLY A 232 49.73 -19.84 82.53
C GLY A 232 49.19 -18.47 82.04
N ALA A 233 48.95 -17.57 83.00
CA ALA A 233 48.55 -16.19 82.73
C ALA A 233 49.70 -15.38 82.08
N LEU A 234 49.62 -15.15 80.77
CA LEU A 234 50.55 -14.29 80.04
C LEU A 234 50.21 -12.80 80.29
N HIS A 235 51.18 -12.03 80.80
CA HIS A 235 51.06 -10.58 80.97
C HIS A 235 51.90 -9.84 79.92
N GLU A 236 51.24 -9.00 79.12
CA GLU A 236 51.89 -8.14 78.14
C GLU A 236 52.22 -6.79 78.78
N ARG A 237 53.51 -6.54 79.05
CA ARG A 237 54.02 -5.22 79.47
C ARG A 237 55.09 -4.72 78.49
N GLY A 238 54.69 -4.50 77.24
CA GLY A 238 55.54 -3.86 76.23
C GLY A 238 56.95 -4.47 76.15
N PHE A 239 57.97 -3.70 76.54
CA PHE A 239 59.39 -4.07 76.43
C PHE A 239 59.86 -5.19 77.39
N ALA A 240 59.05 -5.58 78.37
CA ALA A 240 59.32 -6.70 79.27
C ALA A 240 58.11 -7.63 79.28
N ALA A 241 58.20 -8.70 78.49
CA ALA A 241 57.20 -9.75 78.47
C ALA A 241 57.69 -10.90 79.36
N GLY A 242 56.84 -11.32 80.29
CA GLY A 242 57.15 -12.37 81.28
C GLY A 242 56.14 -13.51 81.16
N ILE A 243 56.64 -14.74 81.28
CA ILE A 243 55.82 -15.96 81.34
C ILE A 243 55.84 -16.44 82.78
N ASP A 244 54.69 -16.43 83.46
CA ASP A 244 54.55 -17.11 84.75
C ASP A 244 54.33 -18.61 84.49
N VAL A 245 55.38 -19.39 84.74
CA VAL A 245 55.30 -20.86 84.70
C VAL A 245 54.60 -21.33 85.99
N PRO A 246 53.48 -22.07 85.90
CA PRO A 246 52.83 -22.60 87.09
C PRO A 246 53.78 -23.58 87.82
N ALA A 247 53.80 -23.51 89.14
CA ALA A 247 54.67 -24.32 90.02
C ALA A 247 54.45 -25.85 89.95
N SER A 248 53.55 -26.32 89.08
CA SER A 248 53.28 -27.75 88.83
C SER A 248 54.16 -28.37 87.74
N ALA A 249 55.13 -27.63 87.20
CA ALA A 249 56.07 -28.08 86.16
C ALA A 249 57.55 -28.10 86.60
N ILE A 250 57.79 -28.30 87.91
CA ILE A 250 59.09 -28.70 88.49
C ILE A 250 58.92 -30.05 89.17
#